data_AF-A0A524E397-F1
#
_entry.id   AF-A0A524E397-F1
#
_cell.length_a   1.000
_cell.length_b   1.000
_cell.length_c   1.000
_cell.angle_alpha   90.00
_cell.angle_beta   90.00
_cell.angle_gamma   90.00
#
_symmetry.space_group_name_H-M   'P 1'
#
loop_
_entity.id
_entity.type
_entity.pdbx_description
1 polymer ?
#
loop_
_entity_poly.entity_id
_entity_poly.type
_entity_poly.pdbx_seq_one_letter_code
_entity_poly.pdbx_strand_id
1 'polypeptide(L)'
;MAESARLKGFDPTTEVEIPPAHDVAARVEVTLGGPTGVAKRIRELSHSGKSREDVAFAVAREIALGKLGDREEEVTTALEILKSAETISVPDKDLANAIRIAETMADKAVRVALAILTESITAAPIEGIADVKIRGSGSSRYLAIYLAGPIRAAGGTETAMTVLVADYVRQVLGLPAFVSTEEEIERSLEEVELYGRFANLQYPIHPDMVRTAAARLPIMLTGDPTEQFEVSGSRDLPRIEDNRVRGGMVLVLNDGVVGRAAKLLKIVQRMNIPDWDWLEDLADRSSKAASSEEEESVDKKLAPKKDYLADVIGGRPVFSHPSNLHGFRLRYGRSRNTGLAGVGVHPATMFLAREFLATGTHIRTERPGKGSIVAPVDSIEGPIILLKDGSVRQIQTSDEAKSLQSSVARIIYLGDILVALGEFLENNHPLVPSGYCEEWWSHDLEKAWGGLSPAQMERRLSKSGLSPADIEQFIEHPLSHMPTPEQALHLSMKLEIPLHPRYLYRWLAGSVTDIRE
;
A
#
# COMPACT_ATOMS: atom_id res chain seq x y z
N MET A 1 3.17 -36.81 -14.59
CA MET A 1 1.79 -36.98 -15.13
C MET A 1 1.46 -35.90 -16.17
N ALA A 2 1.59 -34.61 -15.86
CA ALA A 2 1.30 -33.53 -16.80
C ALA A 2 2.18 -33.57 -18.06
N GLU A 3 3.50 -33.77 -17.93
CA GLU A 3 4.43 -33.87 -19.07
C GLU A 3 4.02 -34.98 -20.07
N SER A 4 3.76 -36.18 -19.57
CA SER A 4 3.33 -37.31 -20.39
C SER A 4 1.98 -37.09 -21.08
N ALA A 5 1.12 -36.24 -20.52
CA ALA A 5 -0.15 -35.85 -21.14
C ALA A 5 0.10 -34.83 -22.27
N ARG A 6 0.89 -33.79 -22.01
CA ARG A 6 1.24 -32.74 -22.97
C ARG A 6 1.95 -33.28 -24.21
N LEU A 7 2.85 -34.25 -24.05
CA LEU A 7 3.55 -34.92 -25.14
C LEU A 7 2.64 -35.64 -26.15
N LYS A 8 1.35 -35.86 -25.83
CA LYS A 8 0.38 -36.44 -26.76
C LYS A 8 -0.11 -35.46 -27.84
N GLY A 9 0.18 -34.16 -27.69
CA GLY A 9 -0.13 -33.14 -28.70
C GLY A 9 -1.63 -32.80 -28.83
N PHE A 10 -2.42 -33.06 -27.78
CA PHE A 10 -3.85 -32.69 -27.76
C PHE A 10 -4.10 -31.27 -27.23
N ASP A 11 -3.09 -30.65 -26.62
CA ASP A 11 -3.13 -29.31 -26.03
C ASP A 11 -2.37 -28.29 -26.90
N PRO A 12 -2.51 -26.96 -26.68
CA PRO A 12 -1.84 -25.93 -27.48
C PRO A 12 -0.32 -26.04 -27.55
N THR A 13 0.31 -26.63 -26.52
CA THR A 13 1.75 -26.88 -26.46
C THR A 13 2.03 -28.30 -26.00
N THR A 14 3.19 -28.83 -26.39
CA THR A 14 3.68 -30.16 -25.99
C THR A 14 4.44 -30.16 -24.67
N GLU A 15 4.53 -29.02 -24.01
CA GLU A 15 5.27 -28.81 -22.77
C GLU A 15 4.34 -28.35 -21.64
N VAL A 16 4.78 -28.48 -20.38
CA VAL A 16 4.02 -27.98 -19.25
C VAL A 16 4.25 -26.47 -19.13
N GLU A 17 3.20 -25.69 -19.34
CA GLU A 17 3.25 -24.21 -19.37
C GLU A 17 3.35 -23.57 -17.97
N ILE A 18 3.14 -24.33 -16.89
CA ILE A 18 3.27 -23.86 -15.50
C ILE A 18 4.38 -24.66 -14.79
N PRO A 19 5.65 -24.29 -15.00
CA PRO A 19 6.78 -24.93 -14.35
C PRO A 19 6.85 -24.61 -12.84
N PRO A 20 7.31 -25.54 -12.00
CA PRO A 20 7.54 -25.27 -10.59
C PRO A 20 8.74 -24.34 -10.41
N ALA A 21 8.64 -23.40 -9.48
CA ALA A 21 9.73 -22.50 -9.11
C ALA A 21 9.86 -22.40 -7.59
N HIS A 22 11.08 -22.54 -7.08
CA HIS A 22 11.34 -22.67 -5.64
C HIS A 22 11.49 -21.34 -4.90
N ASP A 23 11.81 -20.26 -5.61
CA ASP A 23 11.97 -18.92 -5.06
C ASP A 23 11.61 -17.83 -6.09
N VAL A 24 11.62 -16.56 -5.65
CA VAL A 24 11.36 -15.39 -6.51
C VAL A 24 12.30 -15.39 -7.72
N ALA A 25 13.58 -15.66 -7.50
CA ALA A 25 14.60 -15.60 -8.54
C ALA A 25 14.35 -16.64 -9.66
N ALA A 26 13.99 -17.87 -9.29
CA ALA A 26 13.61 -18.92 -10.23
C ALA A 26 12.32 -18.56 -10.97
N ARG A 27 11.32 -17.99 -10.27
CA ARG A 27 10.09 -17.52 -10.93
C ARG A 27 10.40 -16.50 -12.00
N VAL A 28 11.21 -15.48 -11.69
CA VAL A 28 11.60 -14.43 -12.65
C VAL A 28 12.25 -15.03 -13.89
N GLU A 29 13.25 -15.90 -13.74
CA GLU A 29 13.96 -16.50 -14.88
C GLU A 29 13.04 -17.38 -15.73
N VAL A 30 12.18 -18.16 -15.10
CA VAL A 30 11.31 -19.12 -15.79
C VAL A 30 10.13 -18.42 -16.46
N THR A 31 9.46 -17.51 -15.74
CA THR A 31 8.29 -16.75 -16.22
C THR A 31 8.62 -15.87 -17.42
N LEU A 32 9.84 -15.35 -17.50
CA LEU A 32 10.28 -14.48 -18.60
C LEU A 32 11.17 -15.17 -19.63
N GLY A 33 11.47 -16.47 -19.47
CA GLY A 33 12.33 -17.22 -20.38
C GLY A 33 13.78 -16.72 -20.43
N GLY A 34 14.32 -16.26 -19.29
CA GLY A 34 15.69 -15.74 -19.16
C GLY A 34 15.75 -14.25 -18.78
N PRO A 35 16.92 -13.59 -18.93
CA PRO A 35 18.18 -14.09 -19.50
C PRO A 35 18.88 -15.11 -18.60
N THR A 36 19.68 -16.01 -19.21
CA THR A 36 20.40 -17.07 -18.50
C THR A 36 21.24 -16.53 -17.35
N GLY A 37 21.08 -17.11 -16.16
CA GLY A 37 21.86 -16.75 -14.98
C GLY A 37 21.25 -15.60 -14.17
N VAL A 38 20.12 -15.03 -14.60
CA VAL A 38 19.43 -13.96 -13.87
C VAL A 38 19.00 -14.40 -12.48
N ALA A 39 18.52 -15.65 -12.29
CA ALA A 39 18.12 -16.11 -10.97
C ALA A 39 19.31 -16.20 -10.01
N LYS A 40 20.46 -16.69 -10.49
CA LYS A 40 21.69 -16.72 -9.69
C LYS A 40 22.07 -15.31 -9.25
N ARG A 41 22.01 -14.35 -10.18
CA ARG A 41 22.37 -12.97 -9.90
C ARG A 41 21.44 -12.26 -8.93
N ILE A 42 20.12 -12.46 -9.07
CA ILE A 42 19.13 -11.97 -8.11
C ILE A 42 19.45 -12.49 -6.70
N ARG A 43 19.75 -13.79 -6.56
CA ARG A 43 20.12 -14.37 -5.26
C ARG A 43 21.37 -13.70 -4.69
N GLU A 44 22.44 -13.55 -5.46
CA GLU A 44 23.68 -12.92 -4.99
C GLU A 44 23.43 -11.51 -4.44
N LEU A 45 22.66 -10.70 -5.17
CA LEU A 45 22.35 -9.33 -4.76
C LEU A 45 21.45 -9.31 -3.52
N SER A 46 20.43 -10.15 -3.44
CA SER A 46 19.56 -10.24 -2.27
C SER A 46 20.32 -10.69 -1.01
N HIS A 47 21.24 -11.66 -1.13
CA HIS A 47 22.08 -12.11 0.01
C HIS A 47 23.09 -11.04 0.45
N SER A 48 23.39 -10.06 -0.40
CA SER A 48 24.25 -8.92 -0.03
C SER A 48 23.54 -7.84 0.81
N GLY A 49 22.26 -8.05 1.17
CA GLY A 49 21.49 -7.13 2.01
C GLY A 49 20.87 -5.95 1.26
N LYS A 50 20.88 -5.97 -0.08
CA LYS A 50 20.24 -4.95 -0.91
C LYS A 50 18.71 -5.03 -0.82
N SER A 51 18.05 -3.88 -0.91
CA SER A 51 16.59 -3.84 -1.02
C SER A 51 16.14 -4.45 -2.34
N ARG A 52 14.86 -4.84 -2.43
CA ARG A 52 14.30 -5.42 -3.66
C ARG A 52 14.39 -4.44 -4.84
N GLU A 53 14.21 -3.16 -4.56
CA GLU A 53 14.36 -2.08 -5.53
C GLU A 53 15.82 -1.96 -6.01
N ASP A 54 16.79 -2.00 -5.10
CA ASP A 54 18.21 -1.98 -5.48
C ASP A 54 18.60 -3.19 -6.34
N VAL A 55 18.05 -4.37 -6.02
CA VAL A 55 18.24 -5.59 -6.82
C VAL A 55 17.63 -5.41 -8.22
N ALA A 56 16.41 -4.89 -8.31
CA ALA A 56 15.72 -4.67 -9.58
C ALA A 56 16.52 -3.72 -10.50
N PHE A 57 16.99 -2.59 -9.99
CA PHE A 57 17.79 -1.63 -10.77
C PHE A 57 19.15 -2.20 -11.18
N ALA A 58 19.84 -2.89 -10.26
CA ALA A 58 21.14 -3.49 -10.57
C ALA A 58 21.02 -4.56 -11.68
N VAL A 59 20.03 -5.44 -11.58
CA VAL A 59 19.76 -6.48 -12.59
C VAL A 59 19.33 -5.83 -13.91
N ALA A 60 18.44 -4.83 -13.89
CA ALA A 60 18.03 -4.10 -15.09
C ALA A 60 19.24 -3.51 -15.84
N ARG A 61 20.18 -2.89 -15.12
CA ARG A 61 21.43 -2.36 -15.70
C ARG A 61 22.29 -3.45 -16.31
N GLU A 62 22.50 -4.56 -15.60
CA GLU A 62 23.33 -5.66 -16.08
C GLU A 62 22.72 -6.31 -17.34
N ILE A 63 21.40 -6.42 -17.41
CA ILE A 63 20.69 -6.85 -18.63
C ILE A 63 20.84 -5.81 -19.73
N ALA A 64 20.56 -4.52 -19.47
CA ALA A 64 20.65 -3.47 -20.48
C ALA A 64 22.05 -3.38 -21.14
N LEU A 65 23.11 -3.73 -20.39
CA LEU A 65 24.49 -3.79 -20.89
C LEU A 65 24.91 -5.14 -21.50
N GLY A 66 24.02 -6.13 -21.54
CA GLY A 66 24.33 -7.46 -22.08
C GLY A 66 25.19 -8.35 -21.19
N LYS A 67 25.48 -7.94 -19.94
CA LYS A 67 26.30 -8.71 -18.99
C LYS A 67 25.63 -9.99 -18.53
N LEU A 68 24.30 -9.98 -18.47
CA LEU A 68 23.49 -11.17 -18.18
C LEU A 68 22.97 -11.75 -19.50
N GLY A 69 23.25 -13.03 -19.74
CA GLY A 69 22.90 -13.74 -20.96
C GLY A 69 23.97 -13.72 -22.07
N ASP A 70 25.22 -13.40 -21.74
CA ASP A 70 26.40 -13.49 -22.62
C ASP A 70 26.29 -12.69 -23.93
N ARG A 71 25.76 -11.45 -23.89
CA ARG A 71 25.57 -10.56 -25.05
C ARG A 71 26.34 -9.23 -24.94
N GLU A 72 27.32 -9.12 -24.04
CA GLU A 72 28.00 -7.85 -23.74
C GLU A 72 28.70 -7.25 -24.96
N GLU A 73 29.39 -8.05 -25.78
CA GLU A 73 30.05 -7.57 -27.00
C GLU A 73 29.04 -7.08 -28.06
N GLU A 74 27.95 -7.84 -28.26
CA GLU A 74 26.88 -7.50 -29.20
C GLU A 74 26.22 -6.17 -28.80
N VAL A 75 25.91 -6.01 -27.51
CA VAL A 75 25.27 -4.80 -26.98
C VAL A 75 26.22 -3.61 -27.03
N THR A 76 27.48 -3.78 -26.66
CA THR A 76 28.49 -2.71 -26.71
C THR A 76 28.62 -2.18 -28.14
N THR A 77 28.73 -3.08 -29.12
CA THR A 77 28.79 -2.71 -30.54
C THR A 77 27.54 -1.94 -30.98
N ALA A 78 26.35 -2.40 -30.58
CA ALA A 78 25.09 -1.72 -30.90
C ALA A 78 25.05 -0.29 -30.31
N LEU A 79 25.49 -0.11 -29.06
CA LEU A 79 25.54 1.20 -28.40
C LEU A 79 26.53 2.17 -29.07
N GLU A 80 27.67 1.67 -29.53
CA GLU A 80 28.64 2.48 -30.29
C GLU A 80 28.08 2.93 -31.65
N ILE A 81 27.35 2.04 -32.34
CA ILE A 81 26.64 2.37 -33.58
C ILE A 81 25.58 3.45 -33.33
N LEU A 82 24.77 3.31 -32.28
CA LEU A 82 23.72 4.28 -31.94
C LEU A 82 24.30 5.68 -31.66
N LYS A 83 25.40 5.75 -30.90
CA LYS A 83 26.13 6.99 -30.63
C LYS A 83 26.73 7.60 -31.89
N SER A 84 27.36 6.77 -32.73
CA SER A 84 27.98 7.24 -33.98
C SER A 84 26.93 7.81 -34.95
N ALA A 85 25.74 7.23 -34.98
CA ALA A 85 24.63 7.66 -35.82
C ALA A 85 24.04 9.04 -35.43
N GLU A 86 24.48 9.66 -34.33
CA GLU A 86 24.12 11.04 -33.97
C GLU A 86 24.95 12.08 -34.74
N THR A 87 26.15 11.70 -35.17
CA THR A 87 27.14 12.62 -35.76
C THR A 87 27.53 12.26 -37.19
N ILE A 88 27.45 10.97 -37.55
CA ILE A 88 27.91 10.45 -38.84
C ILE A 88 26.81 9.57 -39.44
N SER A 89 26.71 9.56 -40.77
CA SER A 89 25.80 8.66 -41.49
C SER A 89 26.25 7.20 -41.33
N VAL A 90 25.41 6.38 -40.71
CA VAL A 90 25.58 4.93 -40.56
C VAL A 90 24.67 4.23 -41.57
N PRO A 91 25.07 3.08 -42.16
CA PRO A 91 24.18 2.30 -43.01
C PRO A 91 22.87 1.92 -42.29
N ASP A 92 21.73 2.11 -42.96
CA ASP A 92 20.39 1.90 -42.36
C ASP A 92 20.21 0.50 -41.76
N LYS A 93 20.81 -0.53 -42.38
CA LYS A 93 20.74 -1.91 -41.90
C LYS A 93 21.44 -2.10 -40.55
N ASP A 94 22.61 -1.48 -40.38
CA ASP A 94 23.42 -1.60 -39.16
C ASP A 94 22.75 -0.82 -38.03
N LEU A 95 22.22 0.36 -38.33
CA LEU A 95 21.44 1.15 -37.38
C LEU A 95 20.16 0.42 -36.95
N ALA A 96 19.40 -0.14 -37.89
CA ALA A 96 18.19 -0.90 -37.58
C ALA A 96 18.49 -2.13 -36.71
N ASN A 97 19.59 -2.84 -36.97
CA ASN A 97 20.01 -3.96 -36.13
C ASN A 97 20.44 -3.51 -34.73
N ALA A 98 21.18 -2.40 -34.62
CA ALA A 98 21.59 -1.83 -33.34
C ALA A 98 20.37 -1.40 -32.50
N ILE A 99 19.39 -0.74 -33.11
CA ILE A 99 18.11 -0.38 -32.48
C ILE A 99 17.41 -1.65 -31.97
N ARG A 100 17.25 -2.68 -32.82
CA ARG A 100 16.60 -3.93 -32.43
C ARG A 100 17.28 -4.62 -31.24
N ILE A 101 18.62 -4.60 -31.18
CA ILE A 101 19.38 -5.14 -30.06
C ILE A 101 19.08 -4.35 -28.79
N ALA A 102 19.18 -3.01 -28.85
CA ALA A 102 18.91 -2.15 -27.71
C ALA A 102 17.45 -2.26 -27.22
N GLU A 103 16.47 -2.34 -28.13
CA GLU A 103 15.06 -2.62 -27.80
C GLU A 103 14.89 -3.95 -27.07
N THR A 104 15.52 -5.02 -27.59
CA THR A 104 15.47 -6.34 -26.95
C THR A 104 16.04 -6.32 -25.54
N MET A 105 17.14 -5.59 -25.32
CA MET A 105 17.74 -5.48 -23.99
C MET A 105 16.92 -4.59 -23.06
N ALA A 106 16.34 -3.51 -23.59
CA ALA A 106 15.45 -2.63 -22.83
C ALA A 106 14.18 -3.37 -22.37
N ASP A 107 13.50 -4.06 -23.28
CA ASP A 107 12.32 -4.87 -22.98
C ASP A 107 12.61 -5.88 -21.87
N LYS A 108 13.67 -6.69 -22.04
CA LYS A 108 14.07 -7.68 -21.02
C LYS A 108 14.43 -7.02 -19.69
N ALA A 109 15.17 -5.92 -19.70
CA ALA A 109 15.58 -5.24 -18.47
C ALA A 109 14.36 -4.73 -17.69
N VAL A 110 13.40 -4.09 -18.36
CA VAL A 110 12.19 -3.55 -17.75
C VAL A 110 11.29 -4.68 -17.23
N ARG A 111 11.06 -5.74 -18.02
CA ARG A 111 10.23 -6.88 -17.60
C ARG A 111 10.82 -7.62 -16.41
N VAL A 112 12.12 -7.92 -16.43
CA VAL A 112 12.80 -8.61 -15.33
C VAL A 112 12.75 -7.77 -14.05
N ALA A 113 13.00 -6.47 -14.16
CA ALA A 113 12.91 -5.58 -13.01
C ALA A 113 11.49 -5.54 -12.44
N LEU A 114 10.47 -5.40 -13.28
CA LEU A 114 9.08 -5.45 -12.84
C LEU A 114 8.76 -6.80 -12.17
N ALA A 115 9.23 -7.92 -12.74
CA ALA A 115 9.05 -9.23 -12.14
C ALA A 115 9.74 -9.37 -10.78
N ILE A 116 10.93 -8.79 -10.59
CA ILE A 116 11.59 -8.73 -9.27
C ILE A 116 10.75 -7.91 -8.30
N LEU A 117 10.29 -6.72 -8.71
CA LEU A 117 9.48 -5.81 -7.90
C LEU A 117 8.14 -6.43 -7.48
N THR A 118 7.51 -7.19 -8.37
CA THR A 118 6.24 -7.89 -8.10
C THR A 118 6.45 -9.34 -7.65
N GLU A 119 7.66 -9.73 -7.26
CA GLU A 119 8.02 -11.10 -6.82
C GLU A 119 7.62 -12.24 -7.79
N SER A 120 7.39 -11.87 -9.05
CA SER A 120 6.85 -12.70 -10.12
C SER A 120 5.57 -13.45 -9.73
N ILE A 121 4.70 -12.81 -8.93
CA ILE A 121 3.37 -13.35 -8.55
C ILE A 121 2.23 -12.79 -9.38
N THR A 122 2.49 -11.78 -10.22
CA THR A 122 1.49 -11.11 -11.05
C THR A 122 1.77 -11.36 -12.53
N ALA A 123 0.75 -11.23 -13.38
CA ALA A 123 0.90 -11.31 -14.83
C ALA A 123 1.50 -10.03 -15.45
N ALA A 124 1.67 -8.95 -14.69
CA ALA A 124 2.07 -7.64 -15.21
C ALA A 124 3.42 -7.63 -15.98
N PRO A 125 4.47 -8.36 -15.58
CA PRO A 125 5.71 -8.44 -16.37
C PRO A 125 5.54 -9.07 -17.77
N ILE A 126 4.54 -9.95 -17.93
CA ILE A 126 4.27 -10.63 -19.21
C ILE A 126 3.22 -9.87 -20.00
N GLU A 127 2.03 -9.67 -19.40
CA GLU A 127 0.83 -9.17 -20.06
C GLU A 127 0.64 -7.66 -19.92
N GLY A 128 1.30 -7.02 -18.95
CA GLY A 128 1.14 -5.60 -18.67
C GLY A 128 2.01 -4.70 -19.55
N ILE A 129 3.13 -5.22 -20.04
CA ILE A 129 4.01 -4.56 -21.01
C ILE A 129 3.83 -5.29 -22.33
N ALA A 130 3.27 -4.62 -23.33
CA ALA A 130 3.14 -5.17 -24.68
C ALA A 130 4.49 -5.14 -25.40
N ASP A 131 5.20 -4.02 -25.35
CA ASP A 131 6.48 -3.84 -26.04
C ASP A 131 7.31 -2.69 -25.44
N VAL A 132 8.61 -2.66 -25.72
CA VAL A 132 9.51 -1.54 -25.40
C VAL A 132 10.30 -1.18 -26.65
N LYS A 133 10.08 0.05 -27.15
CA LYS A 133 10.60 0.52 -28.44
C LYS A 133 11.49 1.73 -28.31
N ILE A 134 12.45 1.86 -29.22
CA ILE A 134 13.22 3.08 -29.42
C ILE A 134 12.64 3.77 -30.64
N ARG A 135 12.01 4.91 -30.44
CA ARG A 135 11.37 5.71 -31.50
C ARG A 135 12.15 7.00 -31.75
N GLY A 136 11.79 7.73 -32.80
CA GLY A 136 12.48 8.95 -33.23
C GLY A 136 13.77 8.67 -34.03
N SER A 137 14.58 9.70 -34.25
CA SER A 137 15.79 9.61 -35.09
C SER A 137 16.89 10.53 -34.56
N GLY A 138 18.16 10.13 -34.73
CA GLY A 138 19.31 10.93 -34.28
C GLY A 138 19.21 11.30 -32.80
N SER A 139 19.37 12.58 -32.49
CA SER A 139 19.29 13.13 -31.13
C SER A 139 17.87 13.21 -30.57
N SER A 140 16.83 12.95 -31.39
CA SER A 140 15.44 12.91 -30.94
C SER A 140 14.96 11.50 -30.62
N ARG A 141 15.87 10.52 -30.50
CA ARG A 141 15.50 9.15 -30.12
C ARG A 141 15.02 9.11 -28.68
N TYR A 142 14.04 8.28 -28.39
CA TYR A 142 13.52 8.12 -27.03
C TYR A 142 12.99 6.71 -26.82
N LEU A 143 12.92 6.31 -25.55
CA LEU A 143 12.33 5.04 -25.16
C LEU A 143 10.80 5.21 -25.00
N ALA A 144 10.04 4.30 -25.61
CA ALA A 144 8.60 4.19 -25.48
C ALA A 144 8.21 2.84 -24.89
N ILE A 145 7.38 2.85 -23.86
CA ILE A 145 6.82 1.65 -23.24
C ILE A 145 5.36 1.50 -23.65
N TYR A 146 5.04 0.38 -24.30
CA TYR A 146 3.68 0.03 -24.70
C TYR A 146 3.04 -0.77 -23.57
N LEU A 147 2.03 -0.19 -22.94
CA LEU A 147 1.38 -0.69 -21.74
C LEU A 147 -0.01 -1.21 -22.08
N ALA A 148 -0.37 -2.35 -21.49
CA ALA A 148 -1.68 -2.97 -21.65
C ALA A 148 -2.46 -2.97 -20.33
N GLY A 149 -3.78 -3.17 -20.41
CA GLY A 149 -4.68 -3.19 -19.23
C GLY A 149 -4.25 -4.11 -18.07
N PRO A 150 -3.68 -5.31 -18.32
CA PRO A 150 -3.17 -6.19 -17.27
C PRO A 150 -2.07 -5.59 -16.39
N ILE A 151 -1.45 -4.46 -16.77
CA ILE A 151 -0.48 -3.74 -15.91
C ILE A 151 -1.06 -3.38 -14.54
N ARG A 152 -2.40 -3.25 -14.44
CA ARG A 152 -3.13 -3.01 -13.19
C ARG A 152 -2.81 -4.04 -12.10
N ALA A 153 -2.49 -5.27 -12.49
CA ALA A 153 -2.18 -6.36 -11.57
C ALA A 153 -0.88 -6.15 -10.79
N ALA A 154 0.06 -5.32 -11.28
CA ALA A 154 1.29 -4.99 -10.56
C ALA A 154 1.02 -4.23 -9.25
N GLY A 155 -0.05 -3.42 -9.22
CA GLY A 155 -0.29 -2.44 -8.17
C GLY A 155 0.36 -1.09 -8.47
N GLY A 156 -0.21 -0.01 -7.96
CA GLY A 156 0.19 1.35 -8.36
C GLY A 156 1.66 1.69 -8.07
N THR A 157 2.26 1.16 -6.99
CA THR A 157 3.66 1.45 -6.66
C THR A 157 4.60 0.79 -7.67
N GLU A 158 4.42 -0.50 -7.93
CA GLU A 158 5.22 -1.30 -8.85
C GLU A 158 5.06 -0.83 -10.30
N THR A 159 3.84 -0.40 -10.68
CA THR A 159 3.59 0.27 -11.96
C THR A 159 4.38 1.58 -12.07
N ALA A 160 4.38 2.44 -11.05
CA ALA A 160 5.17 3.68 -11.05
C ALA A 160 6.68 3.41 -11.09
N MET A 161 7.14 2.37 -10.37
CA MET A 161 8.53 1.93 -10.38
C MET A 161 8.96 1.42 -11.77
N THR A 162 8.05 0.83 -12.55
CA THR A 162 8.33 0.42 -13.94
C THR A 162 8.77 1.61 -14.79
N VAL A 163 8.15 2.78 -14.58
CA VAL A 163 8.50 4.02 -15.28
C VAL A 163 9.91 4.49 -14.87
N LEU A 164 10.24 4.47 -13.58
CA LEU A 164 11.59 4.79 -13.11
C LEU A 164 12.65 3.83 -13.65
N VAL A 165 12.35 2.54 -13.69
CA VAL A 165 13.28 1.54 -14.24
C VAL A 165 13.48 1.76 -15.73
N ALA A 166 12.41 2.02 -16.49
CA ALA A 166 12.52 2.29 -17.92
C ALA A 166 13.30 3.59 -18.19
N ASP A 167 13.13 4.61 -17.35
CA ASP A 167 13.97 5.81 -17.38
C ASP A 167 15.45 5.47 -17.11
N TYR A 168 15.72 4.68 -16.09
CA TYR A 168 17.09 4.25 -15.79
C TYR A 168 17.72 3.43 -16.93
N VAL A 169 16.95 2.52 -17.52
CA VAL A 169 17.38 1.70 -18.66
C VAL A 169 17.69 2.58 -19.88
N ARG A 170 16.87 3.59 -20.20
CA ARG A 170 17.18 4.50 -21.32
C ARG A 170 18.51 5.24 -21.09
N GLN A 171 18.82 5.63 -19.85
CA GLN A 171 20.06 6.32 -19.50
C GLN A 171 21.26 5.39 -19.65
N VAL A 172 21.13 4.13 -19.21
CA VAL A 172 22.16 3.09 -19.38
C VAL A 172 22.45 2.84 -20.87
N LEU A 173 21.41 2.86 -21.71
CA LEU A 173 21.52 2.73 -23.16
C LEU A 173 21.97 4.03 -23.87
N GLY A 174 22.15 5.13 -23.13
CA GLY A 174 22.57 6.42 -23.68
C GLY A 174 21.51 7.13 -24.53
N LEU A 175 20.23 6.83 -24.32
CA LEU A 175 19.13 7.46 -25.03
C LEU A 175 18.73 8.80 -24.37
N PRO A 176 18.45 9.85 -25.16
CA PRO A 176 17.98 11.11 -24.62
C PRO A 176 16.59 10.97 -23.97
N ALA A 177 16.25 11.95 -23.14
CA ALA A 177 14.93 12.03 -22.52
C ALA A 177 13.86 12.33 -23.57
N PHE A 178 12.70 11.70 -23.45
CA PHE A 178 11.51 12.04 -24.21
C PHE A 178 11.07 13.47 -23.90
N VAL A 179 10.62 14.18 -24.95
CA VAL A 179 10.03 15.51 -24.83
C VAL A 179 8.62 15.46 -25.43
N SER A 180 7.62 15.61 -24.56
CA SER A 180 6.21 15.67 -24.91
C SER A 180 5.88 16.99 -25.62
N THR A 181 5.01 16.92 -26.61
CA THR A 181 4.34 18.09 -27.20
C THR A 181 3.12 18.47 -26.37
N GLU A 182 2.64 19.70 -26.51
CA GLU A 182 1.43 20.17 -25.84
C GLU A 182 0.21 19.31 -26.20
N GLU A 183 0.08 18.92 -27.47
CA GLU A 183 -1.03 18.08 -27.93
C GLU A 183 -1.02 16.69 -27.28
N GLU A 184 0.16 16.11 -27.03
CA GLU A 184 0.30 14.81 -26.34
C GLU A 184 0.01 14.91 -24.84
N ILE A 185 0.33 16.06 -24.22
CA ILE A 185 0.00 16.33 -22.83
C ILE A 185 -1.51 16.42 -22.67
N GLU A 186 -2.18 17.23 -23.50
CA GLU A 186 -3.64 17.35 -23.47
C GLU A 186 -4.33 16.04 -23.90
N ARG A 187 -3.75 15.29 -24.85
CA ARG A 187 -4.21 13.95 -25.21
C ARG A 187 -4.19 13.01 -24.00
N SER A 188 -3.10 13.03 -23.22
CA SER A 188 -2.96 12.18 -22.04
C SER A 188 -4.00 12.53 -20.97
N LEU A 189 -4.28 13.83 -20.77
CA LEU A 189 -5.33 14.28 -19.87
C LEU A 189 -6.73 13.86 -20.34
N GLU A 190 -7.05 14.08 -21.62
CA GLU A 190 -8.35 13.69 -22.19
C GLU A 190 -8.59 12.19 -22.03
N GLU A 191 -7.58 11.35 -22.28
CA GLU A 191 -7.67 9.90 -22.06
C GLU A 191 -7.91 9.54 -20.59
N VAL A 192 -7.23 10.20 -19.63
CA VAL A 192 -7.42 9.95 -18.20
C VAL A 192 -8.84 10.32 -17.75
N GLU A 193 -9.33 11.49 -18.15
CA GLU A 193 -10.69 11.94 -17.84
C GLU A 193 -11.76 11.04 -18.46
N LEU A 194 -11.56 10.65 -19.72
CA LEU A 194 -12.51 9.81 -20.43
C LEU A 194 -12.53 8.40 -19.83
N TYR A 195 -11.37 7.82 -19.52
CA TYR A 195 -11.27 6.55 -18.82
C TYR A 195 -11.98 6.59 -17.45
N GLY A 196 -11.76 7.64 -16.65
CA GLY A 196 -12.37 7.81 -15.33
C GLY A 196 -13.89 7.88 -15.32
N ARG A 197 -14.53 8.17 -16.47
CA ARG A 197 -16.01 8.15 -16.60
C ARG A 197 -16.57 6.73 -16.74
N PHE A 198 -15.79 5.79 -17.27
CA PHE A 198 -16.25 4.44 -17.59
C PHE A 198 -15.59 3.36 -16.74
N ALA A 199 -14.42 3.65 -16.16
CA ALA A 199 -13.66 2.75 -15.32
C ALA A 199 -13.17 3.47 -14.05
N ASN A 200 -13.16 2.75 -12.93
CA ASN A 200 -12.74 3.32 -11.65
C ASN A 200 -11.21 3.39 -11.57
N LEU A 201 -10.69 4.61 -11.45
CA LEU A 201 -9.30 4.89 -11.05
C LEU A 201 -9.17 4.83 -9.53
N GLN A 202 -8.02 4.37 -9.02
CA GLN A 202 -7.74 4.29 -7.59
C GLN A 202 -7.38 5.63 -6.97
N TYR A 203 -6.84 6.55 -7.77
CA TYR A 203 -6.48 7.90 -7.38
C TYR A 203 -7.37 8.91 -8.11
N PRO A 204 -7.94 9.92 -7.41
CA PRO A 204 -8.75 10.94 -8.04
C PRO A 204 -7.99 11.68 -9.15
N ILE A 205 -8.71 12.09 -10.18
CA ILE A 205 -8.12 12.80 -11.31
C ILE A 205 -7.89 14.25 -10.90
N HIS A 206 -6.63 14.68 -10.95
CA HIS A 206 -6.22 16.07 -10.77
C HIS A 206 -5.58 16.57 -12.07
N PRO A 207 -6.31 17.32 -12.92
CA PRO A 207 -5.86 17.67 -14.27
C PRO A 207 -4.46 18.30 -14.32
N ASP A 208 -4.15 19.24 -13.42
CA ASP A 208 -2.85 19.92 -13.40
C ASP A 208 -1.70 18.98 -13.02
N MET A 209 -1.97 17.98 -12.17
CA MET A 209 -0.98 16.98 -11.78
C MET A 209 -0.72 15.99 -12.93
N VAL A 210 -1.79 15.59 -13.63
CA VAL A 210 -1.69 14.74 -14.84
C VAL A 210 -0.88 15.44 -15.92
N ARG A 211 -1.17 16.73 -16.20
CA ARG A 211 -0.38 17.54 -17.14
C ARG A 211 1.09 17.63 -16.73
N THR A 212 1.35 17.94 -15.46
CA THR A 212 2.72 18.05 -14.94
C THR A 212 3.50 16.75 -15.11
N ALA A 213 2.87 15.60 -14.81
CA ALA A 213 3.47 14.30 -15.02
C ALA A 213 3.72 14.02 -16.51
N ALA A 214 2.70 14.18 -17.37
CA ALA A 214 2.81 13.94 -18.81
C ALA A 214 3.86 14.82 -19.49
N ALA A 215 4.07 16.05 -19.00
CA ALA A 215 5.05 16.99 -19.53
C ALA A 215 6.50 16.68 -19.11
N ARG A 216 6.69 16.02 -17.95
CA ARG A 216 8.02 15.82 -17.34
C ARG A 216 8.55 14.39 -17.42
N LEU A 217 7.73 13.45 -17.87
CA LEU A 217 8.15 12.06 -18.01
C LEU A 217 9.26 11.90 -19.07
N PRO A 218 10.42 11.32 -18.71
CA PRO A 218 11.56 11.21 -19.62
C PRO A 218 11.46 10.01 -20.58
N ILE A 219 10.37 9.25 -20.52
CA ILE A 219 10.03 8.16 -21.44
C ILE A 219 8.60 8.36 -21.94
N MET A 220 8.30 7.87 -23.14
CA MET A 220 6.94 7.90 -23.65
C MET A 220 6.14 6.74 -23.07
N LEU A 221 5.09 7.04 -22.30
CA LEU A 221 4.05 6.07 -21.95
C LEU A 221 3.05 5.97 -23.10
N THR A 222 2.88 4.78 -23.66
CA THR A 222 1.90 4.52 -24.71
C THR A 222 1.37 3.09 -24.57
N GLY A 223 0.72 2.56 -25.59
CA GLY A 223 0.18 1.20 -25.60
C GLY A 223 -0.96 1.06 -26.60
N ASP A 224 -1.39 -0.17 -26.80
CA ASP A 224 -2.59 -0.45 -27.58
C ASP A 224 -3.84 0.09 -26.85
N PRO A 225 -4.86 0.54 -27.60
CA PRO A 225 -6.11 0.96 -26.99
C PRO A 225 -6.80 -0.24 -26.34
N THR A 226 -7.25 -0.06 -25.09
CA THR A 226 -8.00 -1.08 -24.35
C THR A 226 -9.50 -0.83 -24.38
N GLU A 227 -9.90 0.41 -24.65
CA GLU A 227 -11.29 0.84 -24.64
C GLU A 227 -11.83 1.06 -26.06
N GLN A 228 -13.16 0.99 -26.21
CA GLN A 228 -13.82 1.18 -27.51
C GLN A 228 -14.12 2.64 -27.84
N PHE A 229 -14.07 3.53 -26.84
CA PHE A 229 -14.35 4.96 -27.02
C PHE A 229 -13.10 5.73 -27.43
N GLU A 230 -13.32 6.79 -28.20
CA GLU A 230 -12.28 7.62 -28.81
C GLU A 230 -12.19 9.00 -28.17
N VAL A 231 -10.99 9.60 -28.26
CA VAL A 231 -10.79 11.00 -27.96
C VAL A 231 -11.41 11.90 -29.03
N SER A 232 -11.79 13.09 -28.61
CA SER A 232 -12.49 14.09 -29.40
C SER A 232 -11.57 15.23 -29.87
N GLY A 233 -10.64 15.68 -29.03
CA GLY A 233 -9.78 16.83 -29.31
C GLY A 233 -8.48 16.44 -30.01
N SER A 234 -7.60 15.75 -29.28
CA SER A 234 -6.22 15.49 -29.73
C SER A 234 -6.10 14.23 -30.58
N ARG A 235 -6.69 14.26 -31.78
CA ARG A 235 -6.72 13.14 -32.72
C ARG A 235 -5.52 13.11 -33.67
N ASP A 236 -5.21 11.92 -34.20
CA ASP A 236 -4.27 11.68 -35.30
C ASP A 236 -2.84 12.21 -35.03
N LEU A 237 -2.39 12.09 -33.78
CA LEU A 237 -1.07 12.55 -33.36
C LEU A 237 0.05 11.66 -33.94
N PRO A 238 1.15 12.21 -34.49
CA PRO A 238 2.15 11.43 -35.23
C PRO A 238 2.80 10.28 -34.45
N ARG A 239 2.87 10.40 -33.12
CA ARG A 239 3.49 9.41 -32.23
C ARG A 239 2.49 8.48 -31.56
N ILE A 240 1.18 8.67 -31.75
CA ILE A 240 0.12 7.86 -31.13
C ILE A 240 -0.69 7.19 -32.24
N GLU A 241 -0.68 5.87 -32.25
CA GLU A 241 -1.13 5.06 -33.40
C GLU A 241 -2.65 4.96 -33.55
N ASP A 242 -3.41 5.22 -32.48
CA ASP A 242 -4.87 5.05 -32.45
C ASP A 242 -5.53 6.22 -31.69
N ASN A 243 -6.80 6.51 -32.02
CA ASN A 243 -7.59 7.58 -31.37
C ASN A 243 -8.42 7.07 -30.17
N ARG A 244 -8.43 5.76 -29.93
CA ARG A 244 -9.05 5.16 -28.76
C ARG A 244 -8.19 5.31 -27.50
N VAL A 245 -8.83 5.13 -26.34
CA VAL A 245 -8.17 5.29 -25.04
C VAL A 245 -7.26 4.11 -24.72
N ARG A 246 -6.02 4.45 -24.33
CA ARG A 246 -4.94 3.52 -23.96
C ARG A 246 -4.98 3.30 -22.45
N GLY A 247 -5.86 2.41 -21.99
CA GLY A 247 -6.09 2.20 -20.56
C GLY A 247 -4.85 1.80 -19.77
N GLY A 248 -3.92 1.04 -20.38
CA GLY A 248 -2.62 0.73 -19.76
C GLY A 248 -1.82 1.99 -19.42
N MET A 249 -1.71 2.92 -20.38
CA MET A 249 -1.05 4.22 -20.19
C MET A 249 -1.76 5.04 -19.11
N VAL A 250 -3.09 5.13 -19.15
CA VAL A 250 -3.89 5.87 -18.17
C VAL A 250 -3.66 5.38 -16.75
N LEU A 251 -3.66 4.06 -16.54
CA LEU A 251 -3.44 3.45 -15.23
C LEU A 251 -2.03 3.77 -14.70
N VAL A 252 -1.01 3.69 -15.55
CA VAL A 252 0.37 3.98 -15.16
C VAL A 252 0.57 5.45 -14.84
N LEU A 253 0.00 6.35 -15.66
CA LEU A 253 0.12 7.79 -15.47
C LEU A 253 -0.62 8.25 -14.21
N ASN A 254 -1.90 7.89 -14.06
CA ASN A 254 -2.74 8.40 -12.97
C ASN A 254 -2.59 7.59 -11.67
N ASP A 255 -2.85 6.28 -11.68
CA ASP A 255 -2.83 5.46 -10.47
C ASP A 255 -1.41 5.12 -10.01
N GLY A 256 -0.46 5.14 -10.94
CA GLY A 256 0.98 4.96 -10.70
C GLY A 256 1.68 6.27 -10.38
N VAL A 257 2.14 7.00 -11.39
CA VAL A 257 3.06 8.15 -11.24
C VAL A 257 2.43 9.26 -10.38
N VAL A 258 1.24 9.73 -10.75
CA VAL A 258 0.53 10.79 -10.01
C VAL A 258 0.09 10.28 -8.63
N GLY A 259 -0.63 9.16 -8.59
CA GLY A 259 -1.23 8.62 -7.37
C GLY A 259 -0.25 8.02 -6.37
N ARG A 260 1.02 7.82 -6.74
CA ARG A 260 2.09 7.34 -5.84
C ARG A 260 3.28 8.30 -5.78
N ALA A 261 3.14 9.56 -6.23
CA ALA A 261 4.23 10.54 -6.28
C ALA A 261 5.04 10.65 -4.98
N ALA A 262 4.37 10.73 -3.81
CA ALA A 262 5.06 10.82 -2.52
C ALA A 262 5.88 9.57 -2.16
N LYS A 263 5.39 8.37 -2.51
CA LYS A 263 6.13 7.11 -2.29
C LYS A 263 7.27 6.99 -3.29
N LEU A 264 7.05 7.39 -4.54
CA LEU A 264 8.05 7.41 -5.61
C LEU A 264 9.20 8.36 -5.28
N LEU A 265 8.90 9.56 -4.76
CA LEU A 265 9.87 10.56 -4.32
C LEU A 265 10.83 10.00 -3.26
N LYS A 266 10.31 9.31 -2.23
CA LYS A 266 11.16 8.66 -1.21
C LYS A 266 12.13 7.65 -1.83
N ILE A 267 11.70 6.93 -2.86
CA ILE A 267 12.54 5.95 -3.55
C ILE A 267 13.60 6.65 -4.40
N VAL A 268 13.22 7.66 -5.17
CA VAL A 268 14.13 8.49 -5.97
C VAL A 268 15.22 9.11 -5.09
N GLN A 269 14.86 9.70 -3.95
CA GLN A 269 15.80 10.31 -3.00
C GLN A 269 16.71 9.25 -2.36
N ARG A 270 16.17 8.10 -1.96
CA ARG A 270 16.95 6.99 -1.38
C ARG A 270 17.96 6.42 -2.39
N MET A 271 17.56 6.28 -3.65
CA MET A 271 18.38 5.69 -4.71
C MET A 271 19.22 6.72 -5.47
N ASN A 272 19.07 8.00 -5.15
CA ASN A 272 19.74 9.14 -5.80
C ASN A 272 19.56 9.13 -7.33
N ILE A 273 18.31 8.94 -7.79
CA ILE A 273 17.96 8.96 -9.21
C ILE A 273 17.85 10.42 -9.67
N PRO A 274 18.65 10.87 -10.66
CA PRO A 274 18.65 12.26 -11.12
C PRO A 274 17.38 12.60 -11.91
N ASP A 275 17.06 13.89 -12.00
CA ASP A 275 16.00 14.47 -12.86
C ASP A 275 14.54 14.13 -12.49
N TRP A 276 14.30 13.68 -11.26
CA TRP A 276 12.96 13.37 -10.72
C TRP A 276 12.53 14.28 -9.56
N ASP A 277 13.24 15.37 -9.29
CA ASP A 277 12.94 16.34 -8.21
C ASP A 277 11.54 16.97 -8.35
N TRP A 278 10.99 16.99 -9.57
CA TRP A 278 9.64 17.47 -9.83
C TRP A 278 8.54 16.66 -9.15
N LEU A 279 8.83 15.45 -8.67
CA LEU A 279 7.89 14.67 -7.86
C LEU A 279 7.59 15.36 -6.52
N GLU A 280 8.48 16.24 -6.02
CA GLU A 280 8.24 17.04 -4.82
C GLU A 280 7.00 17.92 -4.99
N ASP A 281 6.88 18.61 -6.14
CA ASP A 281 5.72 19.43 -6.47
C ASP A 281 4.43 18.61 -6.55
N LEU A 282 4.49 17.40 -7.14
CA LEU A 282 3.32 16.50 -7.15
C LEU A 282 2.94 16.00 -5.77
N ALA A 283 3.92 15.60 -4.95
CA ALA A 283 3.69 15.12 -3.59
C ALA A 283 3.09 16.23 -2.72
N ASP A 284 3.60 17.45 -2.84
CA ASP A 284 3.09 18.63 -2.13
C ASP A 284 1.68 19.00 -2.58
N ARG A 285 1.39 19.00 -3.89
CA ARG A 285 0.04 19.27 -4.40
C ARG A 285 -0.95 18.20 -3.98
N SER A 286 -0.56 16.92 -3.94
CA SER A 286 -1.41 15.87 -3.39
C SER A 286 -1.73 16.10 -1.92
N SER A 287 -0.76 16.60 -1.14
CA SER A 287 -0.99 16.93 0.28
C SER A 287 -1.92 18.13 0.45
N LYS A 288 -1.81 19.13 -0.43
CA LYS A 288 -2.65 20.34 -0.44
C LYS A 288 -4.07 20.11 -0.97
N ALA A 289 -4.22 19.26 -1.99
CA ALA A 289 -5.54 18.83 -2.48
C ALA A 289 -6.29 18.00 -1.43
N ALA A 290 -5.57 17.28 -0.56
CA ALA A 290 -6.16 16.64 0.61
C ALA A 290 -6.50 17.62 1.75
N SER A 291 -5.88 18.81 1.80
CA SER A 291 -6.11 19.82 2.83
C SER A 291 -7.06 20.95 2.42
N SER A 292 -7.45 21.07 1.15
CA SER A 292 -8.31 22.16 0.65
C SER A 292 -9.79 22.08 1.07
N GLU A 293 -10.16 21.13 1.93
CA GLU A 293 -11.49 21.07 2.57
C GLU A 293 -11.52 21.49 4.05
N GLU A 294 -10.40 21.89 4.67
CA GLU A 294 -10.37 22.09 6.12
C GLU A 294 -9.73 23.43 6.54
N GLU A 295 -10.56 24.30 7.14
CA GLU A 295 -10.16 25.56 7.76
C GLU A 295 -9.12 25.34 8.88
N GLU A 296 -8.10 26.20 8.89
CA GLU A 296 -7.05 26.26 9.90
C GLU A 296 -7.61 26.44 11.31
N SER A 297 -7.30 25.51 12.22
CA SER A 297 -7.35 25.78 13.66
C SER A 297 -6.08 25.29 14.36
N VAL A 298 -5.64 26.07 15.34
CA VAL A 298 -4.27 26.22 15.83
C VAL A 298 -3.88 25.17 16.91
N ASP A 299 -4.41 23.96 16.80
CA ASP A 299 -3.89 22.77 17.49
C ASP A 299 -3.82 21.68 16.43
N LYS A 300 -2.66 21.05 16.19
CA LYS A 300 -2.48 19.95 15.21
C LYS A 300 -3.26 18.68 15.62
N LYS A 301 -4.59 18.76 15.71
CA LYS A 301 -5.49 17.62 15.84
C LYS A 301 -5.63 16.97 14.47
N LEU A 302 -5.48 15.65 14.44
CA LEU A 302 -5.61 14.86 13.23
C LEU A 302 -7.02 15.05 12.64
N ALA A 303 -7.12 15.70 11.49
CA ALA A 303 -8.41 16.09 10.94
C ALA A 303 -9.18 14.91 10.31
N PRO A 304 -10.49 14.76 10.55
CA PRO A 304 -11.24 13.54 10.22
C PRO A 304 -11.36 13.28 8.70
N LYS A 305 -11.11 12.04 8.25
CA LYS A 305 -11.19 11.70 6.81
C LYS A 305 -12.56 11.12 6.43
N LYS A 306 -13.15 11.63 5.34
CA LYS A 306 -14.48 11.17 4.85
C LYS A 306 -14.40 10.17 3.69
N ASP A 307 -13.22 9.88 3.17
CA ASP A 307 -13.02 9.07 1.95
C ASP A 307 -13.75 7.72 1.96
N TYR A 308 -13.82 7.04 3.11
CA TYR A 308 -14.50 5.74 3.20
C TYR A 308 -16.02 5.81 3.02
N LEU A 309 -16.61 7.01 3.17
CA LEU A 309 -18.05 7.27 3.00
C LEU A 309 -18.46 7.57 1.55
N ALA A 310 -17.50 7.85 0.66
CA ALA A 310 -17.81 8.33 -0.70
C ALA A 310 -18.62 7.31 -1.55
N ASP A 311 -18.41 6.00 -1.32
CA ASP A 311 -19.11 4.93 -2.05
C ASP A 311 -20.05 4.10 -1.16
N VAL A 312 -20.74 4.72 -0.20
CA VAL A 312 -21.73 3.98 0.60
C VAL A 312 -22.94 3.65 -0.27
N ILE A 313 -23.01 2.39 -0.70
CA ILE A 313 -24.12 1.81 -1.46
C ILE A 313 -25.12 1.17 -0.49
N GLY A 314 -26.40 1.11 -0.88
CA GLY A 314 -27.43 0.38 -0.13
C GLY A 314 -26.99 -1.04 0.23
N GLY A 315 -27.19 -1.42 1.50
CA GLY A 315 -26.77 -2.72 2.05
C GLY A 315 -25.39 -2.74 2.72
N ARG A 316 -24.60 -1.66 2.64
CA ARG A 316 -23.35 -1.50 3.38
C ARG A 316 -23.57 -0.56 4.57
N PRO A 317 -23.62 -1.06 5.82
CA PRO A 317 -23.83 -0.21 6.97
C PRO A 317 -22.61 0.68 7.24
N VAL A 318 -22.88 1.91 7.68
CA VAL A 318 -21.88 2.79 8.26
C VAL A 318 -21.89 2.55 9.76
N PHE A 319 -20.80 2.00 10.31
CA PHE A 319 -20.71 1.70 11.74
C PHE A 319 -20.45 2.95 12.58
N SER A 320 -19.63 3.87 12.08
CA SER A 320 -19.31 5.13 12.75
C SER A 320 -19.04 6.21 11.72
N HIS A 321 -19.24 7.46 12.11
CA HIS A 321 -18.73 8.64 11.39
C HIS A 321 -17.23 8.88 11.71
N PRO A 322 -16.51 9.65 10.86
CA PRO A 322 -15.08 9.89 11.03
C PRO A 322 -14.76 10.49 12.40
N SER A 323 -13.74 9.94 13.07
CA SER A 323 -13.24 10.41 14.37
C SER A 323 -14.32 10.63 15.45
N ASN A 324 -15.43 9.88 15.38
CA ASN A 324 -16.52 9.95 16.35
C ASN A 324 -16.17 9.19 17.64
N LEU A 325 -16.29 9.86 18.79
CA LEU A 325 -16.00 9.31 20.12
C LEU A 325 -16.85 8.07 20.47
N HIS A 326 -18.06 7.96 19.92
CA HIS A 326 -18.98 6.83 20.14
C HIS A 326 -18.72 5.65 19.19
N GLY A 327 -17.81 5.81 18.24
CA GLY A 327 -17.41 4.77 17.31
C GLY A 327 -16.54 3.69 17.94
N PHE A 328 -15.64 3.13 17.14
CA PHE A 328 -14.63 2.22 17.65
C PHE A 328 -13.53 2.98 18.38
N ARG A 329 -13.18 2.52 19.58
CA ARG A 329 -12.01 3.01 20.31
C ARG A 329 -10.76 2.33 19.76
N LEU A 330 -9.81 3.13 19.27
CA LEU A 330 -8.53 2.61 18.80
C LEU A 330 -7.74 2.02 19.98
N ARG A 331 -7.27 0.78 19.80
CA ARG A 331 -6.28 0.12 20.65
C ARG A 331 -5.17 -0.40 19.75
N TYR A 332 -3.92 0.00 20.03
CA TYR A 332 -2.79 -0.55 19.29
C TYR A 332 -2.48 -1.97 19.73
N GLY A 333 -2.28 -2.87 18.78
CA GLY A 333 -1.82 -4.23 19.07
C GLY A 333 -2.09 -5.18 17.92
N ARG A 334 -1.60 -6.41 18.07
CA ARG A 334 -1.76 -7.48 17.08
C ARG A 334 -2.14 -8.77 17.78
N SER A 335 -3.28 -9.34 17.39
CA SER A 335 -3.70 -10.67 17.83
C SER A 335 -3.21 -11.74 16.85
N ARG A 336 -3.11 -12.98 17.34
CA ARG A 336 -2.65 -14.16 16.58
C ARG A 336 -3.40 -14.35 15.25
N ASN A 337 -4.69 -13.99 15.20
CA ASN A 337 -5.55 -14.16 14.03
C ASN A 337 -5.75 -12.90 13.17
N THR A 338 -5.28 -11.74 13.63
CA THR A 338 -5.42 -10.47 12.86
C THR A 338 -4.48 -10.39 11.66
N GLY A 339 -3.40 -11.18 11.63
CA GLY A 339 -2.58 -11.35 10.44
C GLY A 339 -1.90 -10.07 9.94
N LEU A 340 -2.07 -9.77 8.66
CA LEU A 340 -1.66 -8.55 7.93
C LEU A 340 -2.92 -7.87 7.41
N ALA A 341 -3.00 -6.54 7.48
CA ALA A 341 -4.17 -5.75 7.06
C ALA A 341 -5.49 -6.19 7.72
N GLY A 342 -5.43 -6.90 8.85
CA GLY A 342 -6.58 -7.29 9.64
C GLY A 342 -6.71 -6.47 10.91
N VAL A 343 -7.94 -6.30 11.35
CA VAL A 343 -8.30 -5.59 12.57
C VAL A 343 -9.04 -6.52 13.52
N GLY A 344 -8.77 -6.38 14.81
CA GLY A 344 -9.48 -7.12 15.84
C GLY A 344 -10.73 -6.37 16.29
N VAL A 345 -11.87 -7.05 16.33
CA VAL A 345 -13.11 -6.51 16.90
C VAL A 345 -13.66 -7.51 17.90
N HIS A 346 -14.26 -7.02 18.97
CA HIS A 346 -14.86 -7.88 19.98
C HIS A 346 -16.08 -8.64 19.41
N PRO A 347 -16.19 -9.97 19.61
CA PRO A 347 -17.32 -10.76 19.10
C PRO A 347 -18.70 -10.27 19.54
N ALA A 348 -18.82 -9.69 20.74
CA ALA A 348 -20.09 -9.08 21.17
C ALA A 348 -20.54 -7.94 20.24
N THR A 349 -19.60 -7.12 19.76
CA THR A 349 -19.89 -6.05 18.80
C THR A 349 -20.37 -6.61 17.48
N MET A 350 -19.81 -7.74 17.03
CA MET A 350 -20.25 -8.42 15.81
C MET A 350 -21.72 -8.82 15.87
N PHE A 351 -22.15 -9.49 16.95
CA PHE A 351 -23.55 -9.88 17.13
C PHE A 351 -24.48 -8.67 17.27
N LEU A 352 -24.09 -7.66 18.05
CA LEU A 352 -24.93 -6.48 18.29
C LEU A 352 -25.02 -5.54 17.09
N ALA A 353 -23.99 -5.52 16.23
CA ALA A 353 -24.01 -4.88 14.92
C ALA A 353 -24.78 -5.71 13.86
N ARG A 354 -25.72 -6.55 14.29
CA ARG A 354 -26.58 -7.41 13.46
C ARG A 354 -25.78 -8.30 12.50
N GLU A 355 -24.61 -8.77 12.93
CA GLU A 355 -23.77 -9.72 12.19
C GLU A 355 -23.29 -9.22 10.82
N PHE A 356 -23.43 -7.91 10.53
CA PHE A 356 -22.78 -7.30 9.37
C PHE A 356 -21.26 -7.33 9.52
N LEU A 357 -20.77 -7.19 10.76
CA LEU A 357 -19.39 -7.49 11.12
C LEU A 357 -19.32 -8.97 11.46
N ALA A 358 -18.54 -9.72 10.69
CA ALA A 358 -18.26 -11.11 10.91
C ALA A 358 -16.77 -11.37 10.62
N THR A 359 -16.29 -12.56 11.00
CA THR A 359 -14.94 -13.00 10.64
C THR A 359 -14.79 -13.00 9.12
N GLY A 360 -13.81 -12.25 8.61
CA GLY A 360 -13.57 -12.13 7.17
C GLY A 360 -14.32 -10.98 6.50
N THR A 361 -15.23 -10.28 7.19
CA THR A 361 -15.88 -9.09 6.64
C THR A 361 -14.81 -8.05 6.31
N HIS A 362 -14.77 -7.62 5.05
CA HIS A 362 -13.96 -6.50 4.62
C HIS A 362 -14.66 -5.19 4.96
N ILE A 363 -14.06 -4.41 5.85
CA ILE A 363 -14.53 -3.07 6.21
C ILE A 363 -13.63 -2.02 5.59
N ARG A 364 -14.20 -0.86 5.23
CA ARG A 364 -13.41 0.33 4.89
C ARG A 364 -13.16 1.13 6.17
N THR A 365 -11.93 1.54 6.38
CA THR A 365 -11.51 2.26 7.58
C THR A 365 -11.13 3.70 7.22
N GLU A 366 -11.29 4.61 8.18
CA GLU A 366 -10.81 6.00 8.06
C GLU A 366 -9.27 6.05 8.08
N ARG A 367 -8.68 5.24 8.96
CA ARG A 367 -7.24 5.08 9.19
C ARG A 367 -6.98 3.66 9.72
N PRO A 368 -5.77 3.11 9.57
CA PRO A 368 -4.63 3.65 8.81
C PRO A 368 -4.67 3.31 7.30
N GLY A 369 -5.55 2.43 6.85
CA GLY A 369 -5.62 1.98 5.46
C GLY A 369 -7.01 2.21 4.82
N LYS A 370 -7.15 1.87 3.54
CA LYS A 370 -8.44 1.97 2.81
C LYS A 370 -9.41 0.83 3.14
N GLY A 371 -8.90 -0.25 3.70
CA GLY A 371 -9.65 -1.48 3.92
C GLY A 371 -8.97 -2.36 4.96
N SER A 372 -9.76 -3.13 5.69
CA SER A 372 -9.24 -4.09 6.66
C SER A 372 -10.17 -5.29 6.79
N ILE A 373 -9.60 -6.45 7.08
CA ILE A 373 -10.38 -7.66 7.34
C ILE A 373 -10.66 -7.80 8.83
N VAL A 374 -11.91 -8.02 9.18
CA VAL A 374 -12.32 -8.18 10.58
C VAL A 374 -11.99 -9.58 11.09
N ALA A 375 -11.35 -9.65 12.26
CA ALA A 375 -11.09 -10.87 13.00
C ALA A 375 -11.60 -10.75 14.45
N PRO A 376 -12.11 -11.83 15.05
CA PRO A 376 -12.63 -11.81 16.42
C PRO A 376 -11.48 -11.76 17.43
N VAL A 377 -11.55 -10.84 18.39
CA VAL A 377 -10.63 -10.75 19.53
C VAL A 377 -11.45 -10.54 20.79
N ASP A 378 -11.50 -11.54 21.66
CA ASP A 378 -12.32 -11.57 22.88
C ASP A 378 -11.62 -10.99 24.12
N SER A 379 -10.33 -10.66 24.01
CA SER A 379 -9.55 -10.05 25.08
C SER A 379 -9.63 -8.51 25.14
N ILE A 380 -10.25 -7.87 24.14
CA ILE A 380 -10.41 -6.40 24.06
C ILE A 380 -11.82 -5.99 24.52
N GLU A 381 -12.05 -4.70 24.74
CA GLU A 381 -13.33 -4.26 25.27
C GLU A 381 -14.48 -4.38 24.25
N GLY A 382 -15.58 -5.00 24.68
CA GLY A 382 -16.81 -5.06 23.91
C GLY A 382 -17.63 -3.75 23.96
N PRO A 383 -18.83 -3.75 23.35
CA PRO A 383 -19.65 -2.57 23.21
C PRO A 383 -20.34 -2.18 24.53
N ILE A 384 -20.69 -0.91 24.66
CA ILE A 384 -21.55 -0.40 25.74
C ILE A 384 -22.94 -0.15 25.16
N ILE A 385 -23.96 -0.75 25.77
CA ILE A 385 -25.34 -0.71 25.28
C ILE A 385 -26.29 -0.11 26.31
N LEU A 386 -27.35 0.52 25.80
CA LEU A 386 -28.57 0.86 26.52
C LEU A 386 -29.63 -0.19 26.21
N LEU A 387 -30.20 -0.81 27.24
CA LEU A 387 -31.32 -1.73 27.13
C LEU A 387 -32.66 -0.97 27.15
N LYS A 388 -33.72 -1.62 26.67
CA LYS A 388 -35.09 -1.08 26.65
C LYS A 388 -35.66 -0.76 28.03
N ASP A 389 -35.11 -1.34 29.09
CA ASP A 389 -35.48 -1.06 30.48
C ASP A 389 -34.76 0.18 31.06
N GLY A 390 -33.89 0.83 30.28
CA GLY A 390 -33.12 1.99 30.69
C GLY A 390 -31.76 1.67 31.30
N SER A 391 -31.43 0.39 31.54
CA SER A 391 -30.13 0.00 32.09
C SER A 391 -29.01 0.11 31.04
N VAL A 392 -27.83 0.53 31.49
CA VAL A 392 -26.61 0.62 30.67
C VAL A 392 -25.65 -0.47 31.09
N ARG A 393 -25.10 -1.21 30.12
CA ARG A 393 -24.18 -2.32 30.37
C ARG A 393 -23.06 -2.37 29.33
N GLN A 394 -21.85 -2.68 29.78
CA GLN A 394 -20.73 -3.04 28.90
C GLN A 394 -20.74 -4.56 28.72
N ILE A 395 -20.81 -5.01 27.47
CA ILE A 395 -20.96 -6.43 27.14
C ILE A 395 -19.59 -7.06 26.97
N GLN A 396 -19.34 -8.14 27.71
CA GLN A 396 -18.00 -8.74 27.81
C GLN A 396 -17.90 -10.08 27.08
N THR A 397 -19.02 -10.70 26.70
CA THR A 397 -19.02 -12.00 26.03
C THR A 397 -19.98 -12.06 24.85
N SER A 398 -19.71 -12.95 23.90
CA SER A 398 -20.59 -13.20 22.76
C SER A 398 -21.93 -13.82 23.18
N ASP A 399 -21.95 -14.65 24.21
CA ASP A 399 -23.18 -15.29 24.69
C ASP A 399 -24.12 -14.28 25.36
N GLU A 400 -23.55 -13.35 26.14
CA GLU A 400 -24.31 -12.22 26.69
C GLU A 400 -24.90 -11.37 25.56
N ALA A 401 -24.10 -11.04 24.54
CA ALA A 401 -24.52 -10.26 23.38
C ALA A 401 -25.70 -10.90 22.64
N LYS A 402 -25.66 -12.21 22.39
CA LYS A 402 -26.76 -12.96 21.75
C LYS A 402 -28.03 -12.92 22.60
N SER A 403 -27.91 -13.09 23.91
CA SER A 403 -29.07 -13.12 24.82
C SER A 403 -29.79 -11.78 24.92
N LEU A 404 -29.04 -10.67 24.80
CA LEU A 404 -29.55 -9.31 24.96
C LEU A 404 -29.93 -8.62 23.65
N GLN A 405 -29.65 -9.23 22.50
CA GLN A 405 -29.81 -8.60 21.17
C GLN A 405 -31.21 -8.00 20.95
N SER A 406 -32.26 -8.71 21.37
CA SER A 406 -33.66 -8.26 21.25
C SER A 406 -34.06 -7.16 22.24
N SER A 407 -33.30 -7.01 23.33
CA SER A 407 -33.52 -6.06 24.41
C SER A 407 -32.69 -4.78 24.26
N VAL A 408 -31.77 -4.72 23.29
CA VAL A 408 -30.97 -3.53 23.01
C VAL A 408 -31.84 -2.42 22.44
N ALA A 409 -31.81 -1.25 23.08
CA ALA A 409 -32.42 -0.03 22.58
C ALA A 409 -31.42 0.77 21.73
N ARG A 410 -30.16 0.87 22.18
CA ARG A 410 -29.10 1.62 21.49
C ARG A 410 -27.72 1.08 21.84
N ILE A 411 -26.82 1.04 20.86
CA ILE A 411 -25.38 0.87 21.11
C ILE A 411 -24.79 2.27 21.33
N ILE A 412 -24.21 2.51 22.51
CA ILE A 412 -23.63 3.80 22.90
C ILE A 412 -22.16 3.88 22.46
N TYR A 413 -21.43 2.78 22.58
CA TYR A 413 -20.06 2.63 22.10
C TYR A 413 -19.90 1.28 21.42
N LEU A 414 -19.19 1.25 20.28
CA LEU A 414 -18.94 0.01 19.55
C LEU A 414 -17.91 -0.90 20.23
N GLY A 415 -17.14 -0.37 21.18
CA GLY A 415 -16.02 -1.09 21.82
C GLY A 415 -14.70 -0.85 21.11
N ASP A 416 -13.74 -1.73 21.33
CA ASP A 416 -12.40 -1.61 20.80
C ASP A 416 -12.30 -2.05 19.33
N ILE A 417 -11.41 -1.38 18.60
CA ILE A 417 -10.81 -1.89 17.36
C ILE A 417 -9.29 -2.01 17.57
N LEU A 418 -8.80 -3.25 17.47
CA LEU A 418 -7.39 -3.57 17.61
C LEU A 418 -6.71 -3.40 16.26
N VAL A 419 -5.73 -2.49 16.17
CA VAL A 419 -5.01 -2.20 14.93
C VAL A 419 -3.50 -2.33 15.17
N ALA A 420 -2.82 -3.07 14.29
CA ALA A 420 -1.38 -3.27 14.41
C ALA A 420 -0.62 -1.99 14.03
N LEU A 421 0.46 -1.70 14.77
CA LEU A 421 1.34 -0.57 14.48
C LEU A 421 1.91 -0.61 13.05
N GLY A 422 2.20 -1.83 12.56
CA GLY A 422 2.71 -2.05 11.20
C GLY A 422 1.77 -1.50 10.11
N GLU A 423 0.46 -1.47 10.35
CA GLU A 423 -0.50 -0.92 9.38
C GLU A 423 -0.37 0.60 9.24
N PHE A 424 -0.04 1.31 10.31
CA PHE A 424 0.25 2.74 10.26
C PHE A 424 1.55 3.02 9.51
N LEU A 425 2.58 2.19 9.75
CA LEU A 425 3.89 2.31 9.09
C LEU A 425 3.77 2.05 7.58
N GLU A 426 3.11 0.96 7.18
CA GLU A 426 2.96 0.59 5.76
C GLU A 426 2.16 1.64 4.98
N ASN A 427 1.05 2.11 5.55
CA ASN A 427 0.21 3.12 4.91
C ASN A 427 0.73 4.56 5.08
N ASN A 428 1.90 4.74 5.73
CA ASN A 428 2.51 6.05 5.99
C ASN A 428 1.54 7.05 6.64
N HIS A 429 0.76 6.56 7.60
CA HIS A 429 -0.23 7.36 8.34
C HIS A 429 0.33 7.80 9.70
N PRO A 430 0.09 9.05 10.14
CA PRO A 430 0.47 9.49 11.47
C PRO A 430 -0.27 8.68 12.53
N LEU A 431 0.41 8.41 13.65
CA LEU A 431 -0.20 7.73 14.79
C LEU A 431 -1.32 8.57 15.39
N VAL A 432 -2.43 7.91 15.69
CA VAL A 432 -3.57 8.48 16.42
C VAL A 432 -3.38 8.18 17.92
N PRO A 433 -3.78 9.08 18.84
CA PRO A 433 -3.80 8.74 20.25
C PRO A 433 -4.62 7.47 20.52
N SER A 434 -4.01 6.49 21.20
CA SER A 434 -4.70 5.28 21.65
C SER A 434 -5.60 5.57 22.84
N GLY A 435 -6.67 4.79 23.01
CA GLY A 435 -7.32 4.69 24.31
C GLY A 435 -6.34 4.14 25.36
N TYR A 436 -6.44 4.62 26.61
CA TYR A 436 -5.70 4.05 27.73
C TYR A 436 -6.22 2.62 28.00
N CYS A 437 -5.32 1.64 28.01
CA CYS A 437 -5.64 0.21 28.02
C CYS A 437 -4.75 -0.57 28.97
N GLU A 438 -5.11 -1.81 29.25
CA GLU A 438 -4.49 -2.65 30.28
C GLU A 438 -2.99 -2.87 30.03
N GLU A 439 -2.55 -2.99 28.77
CA GLU A 439 -1.13 -3.15 28.42
C GLU A 439 -0.32 -1.89 28.70
N TRP A 440 -0.93 -0.70 28.60
CA TRP A 440 -0.27 0.53 28.99
C TRP A 440 -0.24 0.64 30.52
N TRP A 441 -1.38 0.41 31.17
CA TRP A 441 -1.46 0.46 32.63
C TRP A 441 -0.48 -0.52 33.31
N SER A 442 -0.24 -1.70 32.72
CA SER A 442 0.71 -2.67 33.24
C SER A 442 2.16 -2.16 33.21
N HIS A 443 2.55 -1.38 32.20
CA HIS A 443 3.85 -0.73 32.15
C HIS A 443 3.97 0.43 33.14
N ASP A 444 2.90 1.20 33.35
CA ASP A 444 2.88 2.24 34.40
C ASP A 444 3.02 1.59 35.79
N LEU A 445 2.35 0.47 36.01
CA LEU A 445 2.46 -0.34 37.22
C LEU A 445 3.87 -0.93 37.38
N GLU A 446 4.43 -1.55 36.35
CA GLU A 446 5.78 -2.13 36.35
C GLU A 446 6.83 -1.08 36.71
N LYS A 447 6.75 0.11 36.10
CA LYS A 447 7.67 1.22 36.37
C LYS A 447 7.57 1.71 37.82
N ALA A 448 6.35 1.85 38.34
CA ALA A 448 6.13 2.28 39.72
C ALA A 448 6.52 1.21 40.74
N TRP A 449 6.36 -0.07 40.39
CA TRP A 449 6.63 -1.22 41.24
C TRP A 449 8.12 -1.58 41.30
N GLY A 450 8.79 -1.64 40.14
CA GLY A 450 10.20 -2.03 40.03
C GLY A 450 11.19 -1.08 40.71
N GLY A 451 10.77 0.15 41.01
CA GLY A 451 11.57 1.13 41.75
C GLY A 451 11.55 0.98 43.28
N LEU A 452 10.82 0.01 43.84
CA LEU A 452 10.60 -0.13 45.28
C LEU A 452 11.49 -1.20 45.92
N SER A 453 11.91 -0.96 47.17
CA SER A 453 12.54 -2.00 48.01
C SER A 453 11.48 -2.95 48.59
N PRO A 454 11.86 -4.17 49.03
CA PRO A 454 10.90 -5.13 49.60
C PRO A 454 10.07 -4.57 50.76
N ALA A 455 10.69 -3.76 51.63
CA ALA A 455 9.98 -3.11 52.74
C ALA A 455 8.97 -2.04 52.26
N GLN A 456 9.29 -1.33 51.17
CA GLN A 456 8.37 -0.37 50.57
C GLN A 456 7.20 -1.10 49.89
N MET A 457 7.47 -2.19 49.17
CA MET A 457 6.46 -3.04 48.54
C MET A 457 5.43 -3.53 49.58
N GLU A 458 5.89 -4.13 50.67
CA GLU A 458 5.00 -4.60 51.75
C GLU A 458 4.17 -3.46 52.35
N ARG A 459 4.78 -2.30 52.59
CA ARG A 459 4.08 -1.12 53.09
C ARG A 459 3.02 -0.59 52.11
N ARG A 460 3.32 -0.57 50.81
CA ARG A 460 2.39 -0.07 49.78
C ARG A 460 1.23 -1.04 49.57
N LEU A 461 1.43 -2.34 49.75
CA LEU A 461 0.35 -3.35 49.66
C LEU A 461 -0.44 -3.55 50.96
N SER A 462 0.00 -2.96 52.08
CA SER A 462 -0.71 -3.07 53.36
C SER A 462 -2.19 -2.70 53.22
N LYS A 463 -3.07 -3.59 53.70
CA LYS A 463 -4.55 -3.48 53.67
C LYS A 463 -5.22 -3.54 52.29
N SER A 464 -4.47 -3.86 51.23
CA SER A 464 -5.03 -4.04 49.88
C SER A 464 -5.61 -5.44 49.62
N GLY A 465 -5.20 -6.43 50.41
CA GLY A 465 -5.47 -7.83 50.13
C GLY A 465 -4.64 -8.40 48.95
N LEU A 466 -3.66 -7.65 48.45
CA LEU A 466 -2.75 -8.07 47.39
C LEU A 466 -1.40 -8.51 47.94
N SER A 467 -0.80 -9.46 47.27
CA SER A 467 0.58 -9.90 47.43
C SER A 467 1.47 -9.37 46.30
N PRO A 468 2.81 -9.37 46.45
CA PRO A 468 3.73 -9.06 45.35
C PRO A 468 3.50 -9.91 44.10
N ALA A 469 3.15 -11.19 44.27
CA ALA A 469 2.87 -12.09 43.16
C ALA A 469 1.62 -11.65 42.37
N ASP A 470 0.60 -11.09 43.03
CA ASP A 470 -0.56 -10.55 42.32
C ASP A 470 -0.18 -9.35 41.43
N ILE A 471 0.76 -8.52 41.89
CA ILE A 471 1.28 -7.40 41.10
C ILE A 471 2.05 -7.91 39.88
N GLU A 472 2.88 -8.93 40.06
CA GLU A 472 3.58 -9.59 38.94
C GLU A 472 2.58 -10.16 37.92
N GLN A 473 1.50 -10.81 38.38
CA GLN A 473 0.44 -11.29 37.48
C GLN A 473 -0.27 -10.16 36.73
N PHE A 474 -0.53 -9.02 37.37
CA PHE A 474 -1.10 -7.86 36.70
C PHE A 474 -0.14 -7.25 35.67
N ILE A 475 1.17 -7.37 35.86
CA ILE A 475 2.19 -6.88 34.92
C ILE A 475 2.35 -7.84 33.74
N GLU A 476 2.51 -9.14 34.00
CA GLU A 476 2.79 -10.16 32.98
C GLU A 476 1.54 -10.56 32.18
N HIS A 477 0.38 -10.53 32.81
CA HIS A 477 -0.89 -11.02 32.26
C HIS A 477 -2.04 -10.01 32.42
N PRO A 478 -1.88 -8.76 31.96
CA PRO A 478 -2.80 -7.64 32.27
C PRO A 478 -4.22 -7.80 31.70
N LEU A 479 -4.40 -8.66 30.70
CA LEU A 479 -5.70 -8.91 30.06
C LEU A 479 -6.50 -10.03 30.74
N SER A 480 -5.83 -10.93 31.47
CA SER A 480 -6.47 -12.07 32.13
C SER A 480 -6.53 -11.93 33.65
N HIS A 481 -5.61 -11.18 34.26
CA HIS A 481 -5.60 -10.88 35.68
C HIS A 481 -5.83 -9.39 35.88
N MET A 482 -6.95 -9.05 36.51
CA MET A 482 -7.34 -7.66 36.78
C MET A 482 -7.62 -7.46 38.26
N PRO A 483 -7.17 -6.34 38.85
CA PRO A 483 -7.52 -5.99 40.23
C PRO A 483 -9.01 -5.71 40.36
N THR A 484 -9.59 -5.94 41.54
CA THR A 484 -10.94 -5.44 41.87
C THR A 484 -10.97 -3.91 41.86
N PRO A 485 -12.16 -3.26 41.82
CA PRO A 485 -12.24 -1.80 41.89
C PRO A 485 -11.51 -1.20 43.11
N GLU A 486 -11.64 -1.83 44.28
CA GLU A 486 -11.00 -1.38 45.52
C GLU A 486 -9.48 -1.52 45.46
N GLN A 487 -9.00 -2.63 44.90
CA GLN A 487 -7.58 -2.90 44.68
C GLN A 487 -6.99 -1.90 43.68
N ALA A 488 -7.67 -1.64 42.56
CA ALA A 488 -7.22 -0.69 41.55
C ALA A 488 -7.11 0.73 42.11
N LEU A 489 -8.10 1.15 42.91
CA LEU A 489 -8.07 2.45 43.59
C LEU A 489 -6.91 2.52 44.60
N HIS A 490 -6.71 1.47 45.38
CA HIS A 490 -5.61 1.39 46.33
C HIS A 490 -4.25 1.50 45.62
N LEU A 491 -4.04 0.75 44.53
CA LEU A 491 -2.81 0.80 43.73
C LEU A 491 -2.59 2.19 43.15
N SER A 492 -3.62 2.82 42.57
CA SER A 492 -3.51 4.18 42.04
C SER A 492 -3.07 5.19 43.12
N MET A 493 -3.70 5.15 44.30
CA MET A 493 -3.36 6.07 45.40
C MET A 493 -1.98 5.79 46.01
N LYS A 494 -1.58 4.52 46.12
CA LYS A 494 -0.32 4.14 46.79
C LYS A 494 0.87 4.17 45.85
N LEU A 495 0.70 3.91 44.57
CA LEU A 495 1.78 3.86 43.59
C LEU A 495 1.82 5.10 42.69
N GLU A 496 0.87 6.02 42.84
CA GLU A 496 0.76 7.27 42.06
C GLU A 496 0.65 7.00 40.54
N ILE A 497 0.03 5.88 40.18
CA ILE A 497 -0.27 5.50 38.80
C ILE A 497 -1.73 5.85 38.47
N PRO A 498 -2.10 6.02 37.18
CA PRO A 498 -3.49 6.20 36.79
C PRO A 498 -4.38 5.04 37.26
N LEU A 499 -5.67 5.31 37.45
CA LEU A 499 -6.64 4.26 37.77
C LEU A 499 -6.68 3.22 36.64
N HIS A 500 -6.90 1.95 37.00
CA HIS A 500 -6.97 0.86 36.03
C HIS A 500 -8.04 1.15 34.96
N PRO A 501 -7.72 0.95 33.65
CA PRO A 501 -8.56 1.38 32.52
C PRO A 501 -9.97 0.81 32.52
N ARG A 502 -10.15 -0.44 32.96
CA ARG A 502 -11.48 -1.07 33.16
C ARG A 502 -12.45 -0.27 34.03
N TYR A 503 -11.94 0.55 34.95
CA TYR A 503 -12.75 1.36 35.87
C TYR A 503 -12.78 2.85 35.47
N LEU A 504 -12.25 3.19 34.30
CA LEU A 504 -12.33 4.54 33.74
C LEU A 504 -13.58 4.71 32.88
N TYR A 505 -14.45 5.61 33.30
CA TYR A 505 -15.55 6.07 32.45
C TYR A 505 -15.04 6.86 31.24
N ARG A 506 -15.89 6.97 30.23
CA ARG A 506 -15.63 7.75 29.00
C ARG A 506 -15.82 9.24 29.24
N TRP A 507 -15.04 9.81 30.16
CA TRP A 507 -15.16 11.20 30.62
C TRP A 507 -15.10 12.24 29.51
N LEU A 508 -14.37 11.97 28.43
CA LEU A 508 -14.24 12.86 27.26
C LEU A 508 -15.53 13.00 26.44
N ALA A 509 -16.53 12.14 26.66
CA ALA A 509 -17.80 12.21 25.95
C ALA A 509 -18.84 13.12 26.61
N GLY A 510 -18.60 13.56 27.86
CA GLY A 510 -19.44 14.52 28.56
C GLY A 510 -18.80 15.91 28.60
N SER A 511 -19.60 16.96 28.69
CA SER A 511 -19.08 18.29 28.99
C SER A 511 -18.81 18.44 30.48
N VAL A 512 -17.94 19.38 30.86
CA VAL A 512 -17.69 19.68 32.29
C VAL A 512 -18.97 20.12 33.00
N THR A 513 -19.89 20.77 32.27
CA THR A 513 -21.22 21.15 32.76
C THR A 513 -22.07 19.93 33.08
N ASP A 514 -22.12 18.91 32.20
CA ASP A 514 -22.94 17.71 32.41
C ASP A 514 -22.45 16.85 33.59
N ILE A 515 -21.16 16.93 33.94
CA ILE A 515 -20.57 16.17 35.06
C ILE A 515 -20.79 16.87 36.41
N ARG A 516 -20.97 18.20 36.40
CA ARG A 516 -21.16 19.00 37.62
C ARG A 516 -22.59 18.96 38.14
N GLU A 517 -23.56 18.80 37.24
CA GLU A 517 -24.96 18.52 37.55
C GLU A 517 -25.12 17.07 38.02
#